data_AF-A0A4R3MLK0-F1
#
_entry.id   AF-A0A4R3MLK0-F1
#
_cell.length_a   1.000
_cell.length_b   1.000
_cell.length_c   1.000
_cell.angle_alpha   90.00
_cell.angle_beta   90.00
_cell.angle_gamma   90.00
#
_symmetry.space_group_name_H-M   'P 1'
#
loop_
_entity.id
_entity.type
_entity.pdbx_description
1 polymer ?
#
loop_
_entity_poly.entity_id
_entity_poly.type
_entity_poly.pdbx_seq_one_letter_code
_entity_poly.pdbx_strand_id
1 'polypeptide(L)'
;MFTLWTLISLIISVIGTYVFYPNYSGNAFPFFMDIAVVLIFIPSTLILNSLIHQFIYFVIKKTTIKYICHLLFVLYGFYLFNQWFSNPPLQLKLLIYLSLIIISYIHFIISLSLKHVSKRAIEKLLPDFDD
;
A
#
# COMPACT_ATOMS: atom_id res chain seq x y z
N MET A 1 0.77 -20.55 -2.62
CA MET A 1 0.86 -19.62 -3.78
C MET A 1 0.63 -18.15 -3.39
N PHE A 2 -0.46 -17.80 -2.70
CA PHE A 2 -0.78 -16.40 -2.35
C PHE A 2 0.28 -15.71 -1.46
N THR A 3 0.85 -16.42 -0.49
CA THR A 3 1.89 -15.86 0.41
C THR A 3 3.19 -15.50 -0.32
N LEU A 4 3.59 -16.34 -1.29
CA LEU A 4 4.77 -16.08 -2.13
C LEU A 4 4.55 -14.84 -3.00
N TRP A 5 3.38 -14.72 -3.64
CA TRP A 5 3.01 -13.52 -4.40
C TRP A 5 2.95 -12.27 -3.53
N THR A 6 2.43 -12.39 -2.30
CA THR A 6 2.41 -11.29 -1.33
C THR A 6 3.82 -10.81 -0.98
N LEU A 7 4.76 -11.76 -0.78
CA LEU A 7 6.16 -11.45 -0.47
C LEU A 7 6.87 -10.79 -1.67
N ILE A 8 6.65 -11.29 -2.88
CA ILE A 8 7.18 -10.71 -4.12
C ILE A 8 6.65 -9.29 -4.30
N SER A 9 5.33 -9.09 -4.15
CA SER A 9 4.71 -7.76 -4.23
C SER A 9 5.27 -6.81 -3.18
N LEU A 10 5.57 -7.29 -1.97
CA LEU A 10 6.20 -6.48 -0.93
C LEU A 10 7.59 -6.00 -1.36
N ILE A 11 8.45 -6.92 -1.82
CA ILE A 11 9.81 -6.61 -2.25
C ILE A 11 9.79 -5.61 -3.42
N ILE A 12 8.98 -5.89 -4.45
CA ILE A 12 8.87 -5.02 -5.62
C ILE A 12 8.35 -3.64 -5.21
N SER A 13 7.38 -3.57 -4.30
CA SER A 13 6.83 -2.29 -3.85
C SER A 13 7.83 -1.48 -3.04
N VAL A 14 8.63 -2.12 -2.18
CA VAL A 14 9.71 -1.45 -1.44
C VAL A 14 10.76 -0.92 -2.41
N ILE A 15 11.21 -1.73 -3.37
CA ILE A 15 12.21 -1.33 -4.38
C ILE A 15 11.66 -0.19 -5.25
N GLY A 16 10.44 -0.33 -5.76
CA GLY A 16 9.81 0.69 -6.61
C GLY A 16 9.64 2.02 -5.88
N THR A 17 9.22 1.98 -4.60
CA THR A 17 9.08 3.17 -3.76
C THR A 17 10.44 3.82 -3.47
N TYR A 18 11.48 3.02 -3.24
CA TYR A 18 12.83 3.52 -2.91
C TYR A 18 13.58 4.06 -4.12
N VAL A 19 13.58 3.33 -5.24
CA VAL A 19 14.35 3.67 -6.46
C VAL A 19 13.71 4.83 -7.22
N PHE A 20 12.38 4.79 -7.39
CA PHE A 20 11.64 5.84 -8.10
C PHE A 20 11.09 6.87 -7.13
N TYR A 21 11.77 7.05 -6.00
CA TYR A 21 11.42 8.10 -5.06
C TYR A 21 11.50 9.45 -5.78
N PRO A 22 10.40 10.23 -5.78
CA PRO A 22 10.34 11.52 -6.46
C PRO A 22 11.33 12.53 -5.88
N ASN A 23 12.51 12.59 -6.49
CA ASN A 23 13.50 13.62 -6.24
C ASN A 23 13.60 14.54 -7.46
N TYR A 24 12.89 15.65 -7.44
CA TYR A 24 12.94 16.64 -8.52
C TYR A 24 14.19 17.52 -8.47
N SER A 25 14.95 17.50 -7.37
CA SER A 25 16.18 18.28 -7.26
C SER A 25 17.33 17.57 -8.01
N GLY A 26 17.93 18.27 -8.97
CA GLY A 26 19.08 17.76 -9.73
C GLY A 26 18.74 16.75 -10.84
N ASN A 27 17.47 16.53 -11.16
CA ASN A 27 17.09 15.64 -12.25
C ASN A 27 17.12 16.35 -13.61
N ALA A 28 17.92 15.82 -14.54
CA ALA A 28 18.06 16.38 -15.88
C ALA A 28 16.78 16.23 -16.73
N PHE A 29 15.90 15.27 -16.39
CA PHE A 29 14.68 14.97 -17.13
C PHE A 29 13.46 14.92 -16.20
N PRO A 30 12.89 16.08 -15.85
CA PRO A 30 11.74 16.15 -14.94
C PRO A 30 10.52 15.38 -15.48
N PHE A 31 10.31 15.36 -16.79
CA PHE A 31 9.20 14.62 -17.41
C PHE A 31 9.31 13.09 -17.22
N PHE A 32 10.53 12.53 -17.28
CA PHE A 32 10.73 11.10 -17.00
C PHE A 32 10.44 10.79 -15.54
N MET A 33 10.81 11.70 -14.63
CA MET A 33 10.49 11.56 -13.21
C MET A 33 8.97 11.56 -13.00
N ASP A 34 8.21 12.46 -13.64
CA ASP A 34 6.75 12.47 -13.53
C ASP A 34 6.12 11.14 -13.98
N ILE A 35 6.57 10.58 -15.10
CA ILE A 35 6.10 9.28 -15.60
C ILE A 35 6.43 8.17 -14.60
N ALA A 36 7.68 8.12 -14.11
CA ALA A 36 8.10 7.12 -13.15
C ALA A 36 7.33 7.22 -11.83
N VAL A 37 7.00 8.44 -11.40
CA VAL A 37 6.22 8.68 -10.19
C VAL A 37 4.80 8.16 -10.34
N VAL A 38 4.13 8.50 -11.44
CA VAL A 38 2.74 8.08 -11.68
C VAL A 38 2.62 6.58 -11.94
N LEU A 39 3.53 6.00 -12.71
CA LEU A 39 3.41 4.61 -13.16
C LEU A 39 4.06 3.60 -12.22
N ILE A 40 5.06 4.02 -11.42
CA ILE A 40 5.84 3.09 -10.58
C ILE A 40 5.73 3.47 -9.11
N PHE A 41 6.10 4.69 -8.74
CA PHE A 41 6.15 5.10 -7.33
C PHE A 41 4.79 5.07 -6.65
N ILE A 42 3.79 5.74 -7.23
CA ILE A 42 2.43 5.82 -6.65
C ILE A 42 1.84 4.41 -6.51
N PRO A 43 1.79 3.57 -7.56
CA PRO A 43 1.30 2.19 -7.43
C PRO A 43 2.06 1.37 -6.39
N SER A 44 3.40 1.48 -6.35
CA SER A 44 4.23 0.79 -5.37
C SER A 44 3.90 1.22 -3.94
N THR A 45 3.72 2.52 -3.71
CA THR A 45 3.35 3.07 -2.40
C THR A 45 1.97 2.58 -1.97
N LEU A 46 1.00 2.52 -2.89
CA LEU A 46 -0.35 2.03 -2.62
C LEU A 46 -0.35 0.54 -2.25
N ILE A 47 0.40 -0.29 -2.99
CA ILE A 47 0.55 -1.71 -2.71
C ILE A 47 1.25 -1.91 -1.37
N LEU A 48 2.37 -1.20 -1.12
CA LEU A 48 3.10 -1.27 0.13
C LEU A 48 2.21 -0.93 1.32
N ASN A 49 1.44 0.16 1.23
CA ASN A 49 0.52 0.55 2.30
C ASN A 49 -0.58 -0.50 2.51
N SER A 50 -1.17 -1.03 1.43
CA SER A 50 -2.14 -2.13 1.50
C SER A 50 -1.57 -3.38 2.19
N LEU A 51 -0.31 -3.73 1.92
CA LEU A 51 0.36 -4.87 2.55
C LEU A 51 0.62 -4.65 4.04
N ILE A 52 1.01 -3.43 4.43
CA ILE A 52 1.14 -3.05 5.84
C ILE A 52 -0.22 -3.18 6.55
N HIS A 53 -1.31 -2.73 5.93
CA HIS A 53 -2.65 -2.91 6.48
C HIS A 53 -3.00 -4.40 6.65
N GLN A 54 -2.73 -5.26 5.66
CA GLN A 54 -2.94 -6.71 5.78
C GLN A 54 -2.11 -7.33 6.91
N PHE A 55 -0.85 -6.92 7.06
CA PHE A 55 0.03 -7.40 8.12
C PHE A 55 -0.52 -7.05 9.51
N ILE A 56 -0.98 -5.81 9.72
CA ILE A 56 -1.61 -5.39 10.98
C ILE A 56 -2.83 -6.27 11.30
N TYR A 57 -3.71 -6.52 10.31
CA TYR A 57 -4.89 -7.37 10.48
C TYR A 57 -4.54 -8.83 10.80
N PHE A 58 -3.41 -9.32 10.28
CA PHE A 58 -2.96 -10.69 10.48
C PHE A 58 -2.34 -10.90 11.87
N VAL A 59 -1.41 -10.02 12.27
CA VAL A 59 -0.62 -10.14 13.50
C VAL A 59 -1.42 -9.71 14.73
N ILE A 60 -2.09 -8.56 14.66
CA ILE A 60 -2.77 -8.00 15.82
C ILE A 60 -4.16 -8.62 15.90
N LYS A 61 -4.49 -9.32 16.98
CA LYS A 61 -5.82 -9.92 17.15
C LYS A 61 -6.84 -8.96 17.77
N LYS A 62 -6.41 -8.13 18.72
CA LYS A 62 -7.29 -7.18 19.43
C LYS A 62 -7.69 -6.00 18.54
N THR A 63 -9.00 -5.79 18.37
CA THR A 63 -9.56 -4.76 17.48
C THR A 63 -9.12 -3.34 17.85
N THR A 64 -9.13 -2.98 19.13
CA THR A 64 -8.72 -1.65 19.59
C THR A 64 -7.27 -1.33 19.22
N ILE A 65 -6.38 -2.32 19.37
CA ILE A 65 -4.95 -2.14 19.05
C ILE A 65 -4.75 -1.99 17.53
N LYS A 66 -5.55 -2.67 16.69
CA LYS A 66 -5.50 -2.48 15.23
C LYS A 66 -5.77 -1.03 14.84
N TYR A 67 -6.82 -0.43 15.40
CA TYR A 67 -7.17 0.95 15.09
C TYR A 67 -6.09 1.94 15.54
N ILE A 68 -5.51 1.73 16.73
CA ILE A 68 -4.38 2.55 17.22
C ILE A 68 -3.18 2.41 16.27
N CYS A 69 -2.83 1.19 15.88
CA CYS A 69 -1.73 0.97 14.94
C CYS A 69 -1.99 1.64 13.59
N HIS A 70 -3.20 1.54 13.03
CA HIS A 70 -3.55 2.23 11.78
C HIS A 70 -3.45 3.74 11.91
N LEU A 71 -3.95 4.31 13.01
CA LEU A 71 -3.84 5.74 13.26
C LEU A 71 -2.37 6.17 13.33
N LEU A 72 -1.53 5.45 14.07
CA LEU A 72 -0.10 5.74 14.17
C LEU A 72 0.61 5.63 12.82
N PHE A 73 0.29 4.62 12.01
CA PHE A 73 0.84 4.49 10.67
C PHE A 73 0.41 5.62 9.75
N VAL A 74 -0.86 6.03 9.81
CA VAL A 74 -1.38 7.17 9.03
C VAL A 74 -0.69 8.48 9.44
N LEU A 75 -0.50 8.71 10.74
CA LEU A 75 0.19 9.89 11.26
C LEU A 75 1.68 9.89 10.86
N TYR A 76 2.35 8.74 10.98
CA TYR A 76 3.75 8.59 10.60
C TYR A 76 3.95 8.78 9.09
N GLY A 77 3.08 8.17 8.27
CA GLY A 77 3.09 8.36 6.83
C GLY A 77 2.84 9.82 6.43
N PHE A 78 1.95 10.53 7.14
CA PHE A 78 1.71 11.95 6.89
C PHE A 78 2.92 12.81 7.26
N TYR A 79 3.58 12.49 8.37
CA TYR A 79 4.81 13.15 8.77
C TYR A 79 5.89 13.01 7.67
N LEU A 80 6.12 11.80 7.18
CA LEU A 80 7.06 11.54 6.08
C LEU A 80 6.64 12.27 4.79
N PHE A 81 5.35 12.23 4.45
CA PHE A 81 4.81 12.93 3.29
C PHE A 81 5.00 14.44 3.38
N ASN A 82 4.80 15.04 4.57
CA ASN A 82 4.94 16.47 4.77
C ASN A 82 6.40 16.94 4.69
N GLN A 83 7.35 16.11 5.16
CA GLN A 83 8.79 16.36 4.99
C GLN A 83 9.18 16.35 3.51
N TRP A 84 8.61 15.43 2.73
CA TRP A 84 8.91 15.27 1.31
C TRP A 84 8.23 16.33 0.43
N PHE A 85 6.94 16.55 0.62
CA PHE A 85 6.14 17.50 -0.14
C PHE A 85 6.20 18.87 0.53
N SER A 86 7.40 19.41 0.77
CA SER A 86 7.63 20.57 1.66
C SER A 86 6.97 21.87 1.16
N ASN A 87 7.00 22.12 -0.15
CA ASN A 87 6.61 23.40 -0.75
C ASN A 87 5.08 23.68 -0.83
N PRO A 88 4.20 22.70 -1.10
CA PRO A 88 2.79 23.00 -1.30
C PRO A 88 2.07 23.38 0.00
N PRO A 89 0.91 24.09 -0.07
CA PRO A 89 0.16 24.45 1.13
C PRO A 89 -0.34 23.20 1.87
N LEU A 90 -0.39 23.25 3.20
CA LEU A 90 -0.79 22.12 4.07
C LEU A 90 -2.11 21.48 3.63
N GLN A 91 -3.08 22.30 3.19
CA GLN A 91 -4.39 21.86 2.72
C GLN A 91 -4.28 20.93 1.49
N LEU A 92 -3.41 21.29 0.53
CA LEU A 92 -3.17 20.48 -0.66
C LEU A 92 -2.42 19.19 -0.30
N LYS A 93 -1.45 19.26 0.62
CA LYS A 93 -0.76 18.07 1.12
C LYS A 93 -1.73 17.08 1.77
N LEU A 94 -2.61 17.59 2.64
CA LEU A 94 -3.63 16.79 3.31
C LEU A 94 -4.59 16.16 2.30
N LEU A 95 -5.06 16.95 1.33
CA LEU A 95 -5.96 16.45 0.29
C LEU A 95 -5.32 15.28 -0.47
N ILE A 96 -4.11 15.47 -1.00
CA ILE A 96 -3.39 14.44 -1.77
C ILE A 96 -3.15 13.20 -0.91
N TYR A 97 -2.66 13.39 0.32
CA TYR A 97 -2.35 12.28 1.22
C TYR A 97 -3.59 11.47 1.60
N LEU A 98 -4.70 12.14 1.93
CA LEU A 98 -5.98 11.47 2.22
C LEU A 98 -6.53 10.74 1.00
N SER A 99 -6.44 11.32 -0.20
CA SER A 99 -6.83 10.62 -1.44
C SER A 99 -6.02 9.34 -1.65
N LEU A 100 -4.69 9.38 -1.44
CA LEU A 100 -3.82 8.20 -1.54
C LEU A 100 -4.19 7.13 -0.51
N ILE A 101 -4.49 7.53 0.73
CA ILE A 101 -4.96 6.60 1.77
C ILE A 101 -6.27 5.93 1.34
N ILE A 102 -7.25 6.70 0.86
CA ILE A 102 -8.54 6.16 0.44
C ILE A 102 -8.35 5.13 -0.68
N ILE A 103 -7.54 5.46 -1.70
CA ILE A 103 -7.22 4.52 -2.79
C ILE A 103 -6.54 3.26 -2.25
N SER A 104 -5.61 3.40 -1.32
CA SER A 104 -4.95 2.26 -0.68
C SER A 104 -5.92 1.37 0.12
N TYR A 105 -6.88 1.97 0.83
CA TYR A 105 -7.94 1.23 1.53
C TYR A 105 -8.89 0.51 0.56
N ILE A 106 -9.26 1.13 -0.56
CA ILE A 106 -10.04 0.48 -1.61
C ILE A 106 -9.27 -0.75 -2.14
N HIS A 107 -8.00 -0.58 -2.45
CA HIS A 107 -7.13 -1.68 -2.89
C HIS A 107 -7.05 -2.81 -1.83
N PHE A 108 -6.94 -2.46 -0.55
CA PHE A 108 -6.95 -3.40 0.56
C PHE A 108 -8.26 -4.22 0.61
N ILE A 109 -9.42 -3.57 0.50
CA ILE A 109 -10.74 -4.22 0.51
C ILE A 109 -10.90 -5.17 -0.68
N ILE A 110 -10.48 -4.75 -1.87
CA ILE A 110 -10.51 -5.57 -3.08
C ILE A 110 -9.61 -6.81 -2.90
N SER A 111 -8.38 -6.61 -2.41
CA SER A 111 -7.43 -7.69 -2.15
C SER A 111 -7.98 -8.72 -1.15
N LEU A 112 -8.63 -8.26 -0.09
CA LEU A 112 -9.27 -9.13 0.90
C LEU A 112 -10.43 -9.92 0.29
N SER A 113 -11.26 -9.25 -0.52
CA SER A 113 -12.41 -9.84 -1.21
C SER A 113 -11.98 -10.93 -2.19
N LEU A 114 -10.95 -10.66 -2.99
CA LEU A 114 -10.37 -11.64 -3.92
C LEU A 114 -9.79 -12.85 -3.18
N LYS A 115 -9.08 -12.62 -2.06
CA LYS A 115 -8.57 -13.71 -1.21
C LYS A 115 -9.71 -14.59 -0.71
N HIS A 116 -10.81 -14.00 -0.25
CA HIS A 116 -11.97 -14.76 0.25
C HIS A 116 -12.68 -15.55 -0.86
N VAL A 117 -12.87 -14.95 -2.04
CA VAL A 117 -13.46 -15.63 -3.20
C VAL A 117 -12.57 -16.80 -3.65
N SER A 118 -11.26 -16.59 -3.73
CA SER A 118 -10.32 -17.66 -4.10
C SER A 118 -10.36 -18.83 -3.12
N LYS A 119 -10.45 -18.57 -1.81
CA LYS A 119 -10.59 -19.61 -0.78
C LYS A 119 -11.86 -20.44 -0.97
N ARG A 120 -13.01 -19.77 -1.17
CA ARG A 120 -14.29 -20.46 -1.43
C ARG A 120 -14.27 -21.27 -2.72
N ALA A 121 -13.64 -20.78 -3.77
CA ALA A 121 -13.54 -21.50 -5.03
C ALA A 121 -12.70 -22.78 -4.88
N ILE A 122 -11.59 -22.71 -4.14
CA ILE A 122 -10.76 -23.88 -3.81
C ILE A 122 -11.54 -24.89 -2.96
N GLU A 123 -12.24 -24.43 -1.91
CA GLU A 123 -13.07 -25.29 -1.05
C GLU A 123 -14.19 -25.99 -1.84
N LYS A 124 -14.74 -25.36 -2.88
CA LYS A 124 -15.73 -25.98 -3.77
C LYS A 124 -15.14 -26.97 -4.78
N LEU A 125 -13.87 -26.81 -5.15
CA LEU A 125 -13.18 -27.66 -6.14
C LEU A 125 -12.49 -28.88 -5.49
N LEU A 126 -12.26 -28.85 -4.17
CA LEU A 126 -11.70 -29.94 -3.38
C LEU A 126 -12.67 -30.33 -2.24
N PRO A 127 -13.90 -30.78 -2.54
CA PRO A 127 -14.85 -31.12 -1.47
C PRO A 127 -14.42 -32.35 -0.65
N ASP A 128 -13.73 -33.35 -1.23
CA ASP A 128 -13.48 -34.63 -0.56
C ASP A 128 -12.09 -35.22 -0.88
N PHE A 129 -11.09 -34.93 -0.03
CA PHE A 129 -9.84 -35.73 0.06
C PHE A 129 -9.49 -36.03 1.52
N ASP A 130 -10.51 -36.12 2.38
CA ASP A 130 -10.39 -36.63 3.74
C ASP A 130 -11.35 -37.83 3.88
N ASP A 131 -10.94 -38.98 3.34
CA ASP A 131 -11.38 -40.34 3.72
C ASP A 131 -10.14 -41.24 3.87
#